data_AF-A0A074U8G0-F1
#
_entry.id   AF-A0A074U8G0-F1
#
_cell.length_a   1.000
_cell.length_b   1.000
_cell.length_c   1.000
_cell.angle_alpha   90.00
_cell.angle_beta   90.00
_cell.angle_gamma   90.00
#
_symmetry.space_group_name_H-M   'P 1'
#
loop_
_entity.id
_entity.type
_entity.pdbx_description
1 polymer ?
#
loop_
_entity_poly.entity_id
_entity_poly.type
_entity_poly.pdbx_seq_one_letter_code
_entity_poly.pdbx_strand_id
1 'polypeptide(L)'
;MRRFDLILAAGLALLGSGALAQGTGLTHWSDDGLGISAQVPLGWDVDTMPGGGVLFTQPGLDSHVAAHVAFRAHADAGTALTSLHDQTLRAHLLEGDTVQSDTIDDKGFDLRSRAAESGMVQWQITKRLSCKGGPVLASLDIRFPSGAADQMQGLLADIPDSLGCK
;
A
#
# COMPACT_ATOMS: atom_id res chain seq x y z
N MET A 1 -47.32 -18.41 -3.92
CA MET A 1 -46.64 -17.87 -2.74
C MET A 1 -45.22 -18.41 -2.69
N ARG A 2 -44.27 -17.48 -2.56
CA ARG A 2 -42.79 -17.52 -2.57
C ARG A 2 -42.08 -18.89 -2.60
N ARG A 3 -41.36 -19.16 -3.71
CA ARG A 3 -40.19 -20.04 -3.74
C ARG A 3 -38.96 -19.14 -3.61
N PHE A 4 -38.18 -19.33 -2.55
CA PHE A 4 -36.90 -18.68 -2.35
C PHE A 4 -35.84 -19.52 -3.05
N ASP A 5 -35.31 -19.02 -4.16
CA ASP A 5 -34.10 -19.55 -4.77
C ASP A 5 -32.90 -19.14 -3.91
N LEU A 6 -32.42 -20.09 -3.11
CA LEU A 6 -31.12 -20.03 -2.44
C LEU A 6 -30.03 -20.25 -3.50
N ILE A 7 -29.61 -19.19 -4.17
CA ILE A 7 -28.36 -19.22 -4.95
C ILE A 7 -27.21 -19.05 -3.96
N LEU A 8 -26.69 -20.22 -3.62
CA LEU A 8 -25.44 -20.49 -2.93
C LEU A 8 -24.33 -19.59 -3.50
N ALA A 9 -23.93 -18.58 -2.71
CA ALA A 9 -22.69 -17.84 -2.92
C ALA A 9 -21.53 -18.85 -2.85
N ALA A 10 -20.97 -19.16 -4.02
CA ALA A 10 -19.74 -19.94 -4.12
C ALA A 10 -18.61 -19.10 -3.55
N GLY A 11 -18.33 -19.35 -2.27
CA GLY A 11 -17.24 -18.73 -1.53
C GLY A 11 -15.90 -19.01 -2.21
N LEU A 12 -15.17 -17.91 -2.43
CA LEU A 12 -13.74 -17.89 -2.67
C LEU A 12 -13.02 -18.44 -1.42
N ALA A 13 -12.94 -19.77 -1.34
CA ALA A 13 -12.17 -20.48 -0.33
C ALA A 13 -11.01 -21.21 -1.02
N LEU A 14 -9.95 -20.46 -1.36
CA LEU A 14 -8.62 -21.00 -1.59
C LEU A 14 -7.57 -20.08 -0.95
N LEU A 15 -7.75 -19.77 0.33
CA LEU A 15 -6.63 -19.45 1.21
C LEU A 15 -5.91 -20.77 1.49
N GLY A 16 -4.90 -21.06 0.68
CA GLY A 16 -3.96 -22.14 0.91
C GLY A 16 -3.18 -21.89 2.19
N SER A 17 -3.70 -22.40 3.30
CA SER A 17 -2.98 -22.65 4.53
C SER A 17 -1.89 -23.70 4.27
N GLY A 18 -0.63 -23.27 4.28
CA GLY A 18 0.50 -24.18 4.14
C GLY A 18 1.84 -23.49 3.96
N ALA A 19 2.39 -22.93 5.03
CA ALA A 19 3.80 -23.04 5.43
C ALA A 19 4.07 -22.07 6.58
N LEU A 20 4.20 -22.60 7.79
CA LEU A 20 4.95 -21.95 8.86
C LEU A 20 6.43 -21.96 8.45
N ALA A 21 6.81 -20.99 7.62
CA ALA A 21 8.19 -20.64 7.38
C ALA A 21 8.45 -19.35 8.15
N GLN A 22 9.40 -19.41 9.08
CA GLN A 22 9.90 -18.24 9.81
C GLN A 22 10.50 -17.25 8.79
N GLY A 23 9.71 -16.27 8.37
CA GLY A 23 10.09 -15.26 7.39
C GLY A 23 9.24 -14.02 7.59
N THR A 24 9.85 -12.99 8.18
CA THR A 24 9.49 -11.54 8.17
C THR A 24 8.03 -11.08 8.40
N GLY A 25 7.05 -11.95 8.58
CA GLY A 25 5.63 -11.54 8.65
C GLY A 25 5.08 -11.01 7.31
N LEU A 26 5.84 -11.16 6.22
CA LEU A 26 5.47 -10.73 4.87
C LEU A 26 5.30 -11.93 3.94
N THR A 27 4.45 -11.78 2.93
CA THR A 27 4.22 -12.76 1.86
C THR A 27 4.23 -12.08 0.51
N HIS A 28 4.62 -12.81 -0.54
CA HIS A 28 4.53 -12.31 -1.91
C HIS A 28 3.07 -12.14 -2.34
N TRP A 29 2.78 -11.02 -2.99
CA TRP A 29 1.49 -10.69 -3.59
C TRP A 29 1.70 -10.06 -4.97
N SER A 30 0.74 -10.27 -5.87
CA SER A 30 0.71 -9.68 -7.20
C SER A 30 -0.72 -9.43 -7.65
N ASP A 31 -0.93 -8.40 -8.45
CA ASP A 31 -2.25 -8.02 -8.98
C ASP A 31 -2.18 -7.78 -10.50
N ASP A 32 -3.04 -8.48 -11.24
CA ASP A 32 -3.06 -8.47 -12.71
C ASP A 32 -3.66 -7.17 -13.26
N GLY A 33 -4.61 -6.58 -12.53
CA GLY A 33 -5.23 -5.31 -12.92
C GLY A 33 -4.29 -4.13 -12.74
N LEU A 34 -3.41 -4.20 -11.73
CA LEU A 34 -2.39 -3.20 -11.47
C LEU A 34 -1.07 -3.46 -12.20
N GLY A 35 -0.79 -4.71 -12.59
CA GLY A 35 0.45 -5.10 -13.27
C GLY A 35 1.70 -5.05 -12.38
N ILE A 36 1.52 -5.12 -11.06
CA ILE A 36 2.59 -5.00 -10.07
C ILE A 36 2.64 -6.21 -9.13
N SER A 37 3.78 -6.39 -8.49
CA SER A 37 4.02 -7.33 -7.40
C SER A 37 4.75 -6.65 -6.24
N ALA A 38 4.52 -7.12 -5.03
CA ALA A 38 5.21 -6.67 -3.83
C ALA A 38 5.17 -7.75 -2.74
N GLN A 39 5.95 -7.56 -1.69
CA GLN A 39 5.70 -8.19 -0.40
C GLN A 39 4.62 -7.42 0.34
N VAL A 40 3.74 -8.14 1.03
CA VAL A 40 2.63 -7.58 1.81
C VAL A 40 2.52 -8.29 3.16
N PRO A 41 1.94 -7.66 4.19
CA PRO A 41 1.79 -8.30 5.48
C PRO A 41 0.93 -9.57 5.41
N LEU A 42 1.43 -10.66 5.98
CA LEU A 42 0.73 -11.93 6.01
C LEU A 42 -0.47 -11.85 6.98
N GLY A 43 -1.65 -12.27 6.50
CA GLY A 43 -2.86 -12.36 7.32
C GLY A 43 -3.57 -11.03 7.56
N TRP A 44 -3.22 -9.97 6.82
CA TRP A 44 -3.99 -8.72 6.81
C TRP A 44 -5.22 -8.84 5.91
N ASP A 45 -6.28 -8.12 6.28
CA ASP A 45 -7.51 -8.05 5.51
C ASP A 45 -7.26 -7.30 4.20
N VAL A 46 -7.87 -7.74 3.10
CA VAL A 46 -7.61 -7.21 1.75
C VAL A 46 -8.89 -6.70 1.11
N ASP A 47 -8.86 -5.45 0.65
CA ASP A 47 -9.98 -4.80 -0.02
C ASP A 47 -9.55 -4.09 -1.30
N THR A 48 -10.48 -3.97 -2.25
CA THR A 48 -10.29 -3.12 -3.44
C THR A 48 -10.73 -1.68 -3.12
N MET A 49 -9.89 -0.71 -3.45
CA MET A 49 -10.19 0.70 -3.19
C MET A 49 -11.09 1.31 -4.29
N PRO A 50 -11.95 2.29 -3.94
CA PRO A 50 -12.60 3.15 -4.91
C PRO A 50 -11.57 3.84 -5.82
N GLY A 51 -11.87 3.90 -7.12
CA GLY A 51 -10.95 4.42 -8.14
C GLY A 51 -9.80 3.48 -8.48
N GLY A 52 -9.82 2.23 -8.00
CA GLY A 52 -8.79 1.22 -8.26
C GLY A 52 -7.72 1.13 -7.18
N GLY A 53 -6.94 0.07 -7.20
CA GLY A 53 -5.93 -0.22 -6.18
C GLY A 53 -6.40 -1.22 -5.11
N VAL A 54 -5.46 -1.60 -4.25
CA VAL A 54 -5.67 -2.63 -3.22
C VAL A 54 -5.19 -2.09 -1.87
N LEU A 55 -5.97 -2.33 -0.82
CA LEU A 55 -5.71 -1.94 0.55
C LEU A 55 -5.53 -3.20 1.40
N PHE A 56 -4.44 -3.27 2.15
CA PHE A 56 -4.21 -4.25 3.20
C PHE A 56 -4.39 -3.56 4.55
N THR A 57 -5.23 -4.12 5.42
CA THR A 57 -5.52 -3.55 6.74
C THR A 57 -5.16 -4.54 7.84
N GLN A 58 -4.47 -4.05 8.87
CA GLN A 58 -4.15 -4.85 10.04
C GLN A 58 -5.43 -5.35 10.73
N PRO A 59 -5.56 -6.67 11.00
CA PRO A 59 -6.78 -7.23 11.57
C PRO A 59 -6.90 -6.89 13.05
N GLY A 60 -8.14 -6.86 13.55
CA GLY A 60 -8.43 -6.79 14.99
C GLY A 60 -8.33 -5.40 15.63
N LEU A 61 -8.14 -4.34 14.84
CA LEU A 61 -8.22 -2.95 15.27
C LEU A 61 -9.36 -2.22 14.56
N ASP A 62 -9.84 -1.11 15.14
CA ASP A 62 -10.73 -0.20 14.43
C ASP A 62 -10.00 0.39 13.21
N SER A 63 -10.69 0.45 12.06
CA SER A 63 -10.10 0.86 10.79
C SER A 63 -9.48 2.26 10.82
N HIS A 64 -9.93 3.15 11.70
CA HIS A 64 -9.39 4.50 11.83
C HIS A 64 -8.03 4.56 12.54
N VAL A 65 -7.64 3.49 13.25
CA VAL A 65 -6.36 3.38 13.97
C VAL A 65 -5.52 2.18 13.53
N ALA A 66 -6.07 1.32 12.68
CA ALA A 66 -5.36 0.18 12.11
C ALA A 66 -4.23 0.64 11.18
N ALA A 67 -3.12 -0.09 11.23
CA ALA A 67 -2.09 0.06 10.21
C ALA A 67 -2.62 -0.41 8.85
N HIS A 68 -2.21 0.26 7.78
CA HIS A 68 -2.57 -0.11 6.43
C HIS A 68 -1.42 0.04 5.43
N VAL A 69 -1.49 -0.76 4.38
CA VAL A 69 -0.61 -0.74 3.22
C VAL A 69 -1.49 -0.68 1.98
N ALA A 70 -1.44 0.41 1.22
CA ALA A 70 -2.26 0.63 0.04
C ALA A 70 -1.39 0.71 -1.21
N PHE A 71 -1.81 0.03 -2.27
CA PHE A 71 -1.15 0.06 -3.57
C PHE A 71 -2.08 0.62 -4.64
N ARG A 72 -1.53 1.47 -5.51
CA ARG A 72 -2.15 1.93 -6.76
C ARG A 72 -1.11 1.85 -7.87
N ALA A 73 -1.57 1.63 -9.10
CA ALA A 73 -0.70 1.62 -10.25
C ALA A 73 -1.46 2.06 -11.49
N HIS A 74 -0.79 2.83 -12.35
CA HIS A 74 -1.34 3.35 -13.59
C HIS A 74 -0.27 3.33 -14.69
N ALA A 75 -0.69 3.25 -15.96
CA ALA A 75 0.25 3.44 -17.06
C ALA A 75 0.89 4.84 -16.96
N ASP A 76 2.22 4.91 -17.13
CA ASP A 76 2.96 6.16 -17.00
C ASP A 76 3.32 6.75 -18.37
N ALA A 77 2.71 7.87 -18.73
CA ALA A 77 2.98 8.58 -19.98
C ALA A 77 4.14 9.59 -19.87
N GLY A 78 5.03 9.45 -18.89
CA GLY A 78 6.13 10.39 -18.63
C GLY A 78 5.77 11.45 -17.60
N THR A 79 5.11 11.02 -16.52
CA THR A 79 4.71 11.87 -15.39
C THR A 79 5.88 12.71 -14.88
N ALA A 80 5.64 14.00 -14.66
CA ALA A 80 6.60 14.91 -14.06
C ALA A 80 6.74 14.63 -12.55
N LEU A 81 7.65 13.71 -12.19
CA LEU A 81 7.81 13.22 -10.81
C LEU A 81 8.10 14.35 -9.82
N THR A 82 8.92 15.34 -10.17
CA THR A 82 9.18 16.52 -9.32
C THR A 82 7.91 17.32 -9.06
N SER A 83 7.06 17.54 -10.06
CA SER A 83 5.81 18.27 -9.86
C SER A 83 4.81 17.49 -9.01
N LEU A 84 4.73 16.16 -9.19
CA LEU A 84 3.88 15.29 -8.38
C LEU A 84 4.38 15.25 -6.91
N HIS A 85 5.69 15.16 -6.73
CA HIS A 85 6.33 15.24 -5.43
C HIS A 85 6.01 16.56 -4.72
N ASP A 86 6.25 17.70 -5.38
CA ASP A 86 6.03 19.02 -4.79
C ASP A 86 4.57 19.26 -4.40
N GLN A 87 3.64 18.71 -5.18
CA GLN A 87 2.20 18.73 -4.84
C GLN A 87 1.91 17.88 -3.61
N THR A 88 2.51 16.69 -3.53
CA THR A 88 2.35 15.78 -2.38
C THR A 88 2.93 16.39 -1.12
N LEU A 89 4.17 16.87 -1.17
CA LEU A 89 4.82 17.55 -0.05
C LEU A 89 4.01 18.76 0.42
N ARG A 90 3.51 19.58 -0.52
CA ARG A 90 2.66 20.73 -0.17
C ARG A 90 1.37 20.30 0.53
N ALA A 91 0.73 19.21 0.11
CA ALA A 91 -0.48 18.72 0.76
C ALA A 91 -0.21 18.39 2.24
N HIS A 92 0.84 17.63 2.54
CA HIS A 92 1.25 17.34 3.92
C HIS A 92 1.54 18.61 4.74
N LEU A 93 2.27 19.57 4.16
CA LEU A 93 2.57 20.82 4.86
C LEU A 93 1.31 21.67 5.13
N LEU A 94 0.31 21.62 4.26
CA LEU A 94 -0.97 22.31 4.45
C LEU A 94 -1.84 21.64 5.53
N GLU A 95 -1.74 20.31 5.68
CA GLU A 95 -2.38 19.55 6.76
C GLU A 95 -1.66 19.75 8.12
N GLY A 96 -0.50 20.42 8.11
CA GLY A 96 0.30 20.68 9.31
C GLY A 96 1.21 19.51 9.70
N ASP A 97 1.35 18.52 8.83
CA ASP A 97 2.16 17.33 9.08
C ASP A 97 3.63 17.67 9.28
N THR A 98 4.29 16.89 10.13
CA THR A 98 5.74 16.97 10.28
C THR A 98 6.41 16.02 9.30
N VAL A 99 7.12 16.55 8.31
CA VAL A 99 7.94 15.75 7.39
C VAL A 99 9.16 15.20 8.13
N GLN A 100 9.34 13.88 8.07
CA GLN A 100 10.41 13.14 8.73
C GLN A 100 11.54 12.79 7.77
N SER A 101 11.21 12.43 6.53
CA SER A 101 12.17 12.23 5.44
C SER A 101 11.52 12.56 4.11
N ASP A 102 12.33 13.04 3.17
CA ASP A 102 11.95 13.40 1.81
C ASP A 102 13.12 13.04 0.91
N THR A 103 12.88 12.16 -0.06
CA THR A 103 13.84 11.79 -1.09
C THR A 103 13.16 11.71 -2.45
N ILE A 104 13.84 12.20 -3.48
CA ILE A 104 13.37 12.18 -4.87
C ILE A 104 14.52 11.92 -5.83
N ASP A 105 14.25 11.13 -6.86
CA ASP A 105 15.14 10.89 -7.99
C ASP A 105 14.37 10.81 -9.32
N ASP A 106 15.03 10.33 -10.37
CA ASP A 106 14.47 10.17 -11.71
C ASP A 106 13.51 8.97 -11.84
N LYS A 107 13.48 8.10 -10.83
CA LYS A 107 12.66 6.88 -10.75
C LYS A 107 11.50 7.02 -9.80
N GLY A 108 11.48 8.01 -8.91
CA GLY A 108 10.40 8.14 -7.95
C GLY A 108 10.67 9.13 -6.84
N PHE A 109 9.83 9.05 -5.83
CA PHE A 109 10.04 9.74 -4.57
C PHE A 109 9.51 8.92 -3.40
N ASP A 110 10.04 9.21 -2.23
CA ASP A 110 9.67 8.65 -0.95
C ASP A 110 9.58 9.79 0.05
N LEU A 111 8.37 9.97 0.59
CA LEU A 111 8.04 10.97 1.58
C LEU A 111 7.49 10.28 2.83
N ARG A 112 8.09 10.58 3.97
CA ARG A 112 7.60 10.11 5.27
C ARG A 112 7.20 11.30 6.13
N SER A 113 5.98 11.25 6.65
CA SER A 113 5.41 12.32 7.46
C SER A 113 4.75 11.75 8.72
N ARG A 114 4.50 12.65 9.68
CA ARG A 114 3.66 12.38 10.84
C ARG A 114 2.50 13.35 10.84
N ALA A 115 1.30 12.80 10.81
CA ALA A 115 0.05 13.55 10.83
C ALA A 115 -0.09 14.36 12.13
N ALA A 116 -0.41 15.64 12.01
CA ALA A 116 -0.53 16.53 13.17
C ALA A 116 -1.69 16.15 14.10
N GLU A 117 -2.85 15.82 13.53
CA GLU A 117 -4.09 15.57 14.29
C GLU A 117 -4.13 14.17 14.90
N SER A 118 -3.76 13.15 14.12
CA SER A 118 -3.87 11.75 14.53
C SER A 118 -2.58 11.19 15.11
N GLY A 119 -1.44 11.86 14.88
CA GLY A 119 -0.12 11.32 15.21
C GLY A 119 0.25 10.07 14.41
N MET A 120 -0.51 9.71 13.37
CA MET A 120 -0.19 8.59 12.49
C MET A 120 1.10 8.90 11.73
N VAL A 121 1.95 7.90 11.56
CA VAL A 121 3.06 7.96 10.62
C VAL A 121 2.52 7.54 9.27
N GLN A 122 2.80 8.32 8.23
CA GLN A 122 2.51 7.99 6.85
C GLN A 122 3.81 7.93 6.06
N TRP A 123 3.91 6.93 5.19
CA TRP A 123 5.04 6.72 4.31
C TRP A 123 4.49 6.53 2.89
N GLN A 124 4.66 7.55 2.07
CA GLN A 124 4.16 7.62 0.71
C GLN A 124 5.32 7.48 -0.27
N ILE A 125 5.30 6.39 -1.04
CA ILE A 125 6.31 6.05 -2.04
C ILE A 125 5.64 6.07 -3.42
N THR A 126 6.28 6.68 -4.39
CA THR A 126 5.90 6.59 -5.80
C THR A 126 7.09 6.14 -6.62
N LYS A 127 6.94 5.07 -7.40
CA LYS A 127 7.98 4.49 -8.26
C LYS A 127 7.50 4.38 -9.70
N ARG A 128 8.36 4.80 -10.63
CA ARG A 128 8.27 4.50 -12.07
C ARG A 128 8.91 3.13 -12.31
N LEU A 129 8.10 2.16 -12.70
CA LEU A 129 8.49 0.79 -12.98
C LEU A 129 8.56 0.57 -14.50
N SER A 130 9.66 0.03 -14.99
CA SER A 130 9.86 -0.28 -16.41
C SER A 130 9.36 -1.68 -16.74
N CYS A 131 8.03 -1.84 -16.84
CA CYS A 131 7.41 -3.15 -17.06
C CYS A 131 7.38 -3.55 -18.54
N LYS A 132 7.26 -4.86 -18.81
CA LYS A 132 7.23 -5.40 -20.18
C LYS A 132 6.10 -4.81 -21.04
N GLY A 133 4.97 -4.47 -20.42
CA GLY A 133 3.81 -3.85 -21.08
C GLY A 133 3.91 -2.33 -21.25
N GLY A 134 5.00 -1.71 -20.79
CA GLY A 134 5.19 -0.27 -20.76
C GLY A 134 5.51 0.24 -19.35
N PRO A 135 5.93 1.50 -19.23
CA PRO A 135 6.19 2.13 -17.94
C PRO A 135 4.91 2.24 -17.11
N VAL A 136 5.02 1.96 -15.82
CA VAL A 136 3.94 2.01 -14.82
C VAL A 136 4.35 2.96 -13.70
N LEU A 137 3.44 3.85 -13.30
CA LEU A 137 3.58 4.69 -12.12
C LEU A 137 2.85 3.98 -10.97
N ALA A 138 3.62 3.38 -10.06
CA ALA A 138 3.11 2.68 -8.89
C ALA A 138 3.24 3.58 -7.67
N SER A 139 2.18 3.65 -6.86
CA SER A 139 2.15 4.36 -5.59
C SER A 139 1.84 3.39 -4.46
N LEU A 140 2.58 3.55 -3.36
CA LEU A 140 2.47 2.78 -2.13
C LEU A 140 2.26 3.77 -0.98
N ASP A 141 1.19 3.60 -0.22
CA ASP A 141 0.93 4.35 1.02
C ASP A 141 0.95 3.38 2.19
N ILE A 142 1.86 3.59 3.13
CA ILE A 142 1.92 2.83 4.38
C ILE A 142 1.58 3.77 5.52
N ARG A 143 0.61 3.41 6.36
CA ARG A 143 0.22 4.22 7.51
C ARG A 143 0.11 3.38 8.75
N PHE A 144 0.55 3.91 9.89
CA PHE A 144 0.44 3.24 11.18
C PHE A 144 0.49 4.24 12.34
N PRO A 145 -0.09 3.90 13.50
CA PRO A 145 -0.06 4.77 14.67
C PRO A 145 1.36 4.93 15.20
N SER A 146 1.73 6.16 15.59
CA SER A 146 3.06 6.46 16.12
C SER A 146 3.42 5.66 17.38
N GLY A 147 2.42 5.28 18.19
CA GLY A 147 2.63 4.40 19.35
C GLY A 147 3.11 2.99 19.00
N ALA A 148 2.92 2.54 17.75
CA ALA A 148 3.37 1.25 17.24
C ALA A 148 4.58 1.39 16.29
N ALA A 149 5.20 2.57 16.22
CA ALA A 149 6.16 2.89 15.16
C ALA A 149 7.37 1.95 15.13
N ASP A 150 7.95 1.57 16.26
CA ASP A 150 9.14 0.70 16.25
C ASP A 150 8.82 -0.71 15.73
N GLN A 151 7.68 -1.26 16.14
CA GLN A 151 7.21 -2.57 15.68
C GLN A 151 6.82 -2.53 14.20
N MET A 152 6.05 -1.53 13.78
CA MET A 152 5.54 -1.42 12.42
C MET A 152 6.64 -1.04 11.42
N GLN A 153 7.61 -0.22 11.82
CA GLN A 153 8.77 0.07 10.98
C GLN A 153 9.55 -1.19 10.64
N GLY A 154 9.81 -2.05 11.63
CA GLY A 154 10.52 -3.30 11.38
C GLY A 154 9.76 -4.24 10.44
N LEU A 155 8.44 -4.38 10.65
CA LEU A 155 7.59 -5.26 9.83
C LEU A 155 7.45 -4.76 8.39
N LEU A 156 7.33 -3.45 8.19
CA LEU A 156 6.92 -2.85 6.91
C LEU A 156 8.11 -2.29 6.11
N ALA A 157 9.32 -2.30 6.65
CA ALA A 157 10.53 -1.73 6.03
C ALA A 157 10.85 -2.31 4.65
N ASP A 158 10.58 -3.60 4.44
CA ASP A 158 10.95 -4.30 3.20
C ASP A 158 9.91 -4.14 2.08
N ILE A 159 8.71 -3.64 2.41
CA ILE A 159 7.61 -3.51 1.44
C ILE A 159 7.98 -2.56 0.29
N PRO A 160 8.50 -1.33 0.54
CA PRO A 160 8.82 -0.40 -0.54
C PRO A 160 9.82 -0.96 -1.56
N ASP A 161 10.85 -1.66 -1.10
CA ASP A 161 11.90 -2.21 -1.97
C ASP A 161 11.46 -3.47 -2.72
N SER A 162 10.42 -4.15 -2.24
CA SER A 162 9.83 -5.29 -2.93
C SER A 162 8.89 -4.91 -4.10
N LEU A 163 8.47 -3.64 -4.19
CA LEU A 163 7.55 -3.17 -5.22
C LEU A 163 8.19 -3.23 -6.62
N GLY A 164 7.60 -4.04 -7.50
CA GLY A 164 8.10 -4.27 -8.85
C GLY A 164 7.01 -4.62 -9.85
N CYS A 165 7.43 -4.87 -11.09
CA CYS A 165 6.54 -5.36 -12.14
C CYS A 165 6.18 -6.83 -11.91
N LYS A 166 4.93 -7.19 -12.21
CA LYS A 166 4.53 -8.58 -12.33
C LYS A 166 5.13 -9.24 -13.58
#